data_AF-A0AAW5RQV4-F1
#
_entry.id   AF-A0AAW5RQV4-F1
#
_cell.length_a   1.000
_cell.length_b   1.000
_cell.length_c   1.000
_cell.angle_alpha   90.00
_cell.angle_beta   90.00
_cell.angle_gamma   90.00
#
_symmetry.space_group_name_H-M   'P 1'
#
loop_
_entity.id
_entity.type
_entity.pdbx_description
1 polymer ?
#
loop_
_entity_poly.entity_id
_entity_poly.type
_entity_poly.pdbx_seq_one_letter_code
_entity_poly.pdbx_strand_id
1 'polypeptide(L)'
;LVDAAHKLHAYHPWGEGWIAIRSTIYLDHIKREGEGDVEPLPDNLAALERALKPHGLVPKIMIYVLGSELDYWTQDTNFEHSYTNVFQESENQLEAKAFRLGEEFAASGYRLNELCPKLFSNDWLPYRISFGRGLARGAHDLQAGWLQLVEQLEQQPETCRDFAVFGGFIREVDSINPALAEELLDDCAQHPDLRRVLVGLHPLRKFTETDLDRCMVLLDDFDIPPRMYEPILWQDKYAHLPRDRVLDLAQQLLSKPNGDDVVVHALSRKLRGKESDEDTLGADFRRIGLRAAIQSLTREHRSYSGSIGYRMELVVEAALRFDGNETEKRDWLDTIFAAVDKHYGYIHAFKRAIDTTAGLMPEAFLNRIFEGTKEQQRRRLFFIHHSGLRQSPISKIYVDVLIKWCRTKNDPNVWGGVAAGVSLWKEGEDLGGLTMSESALRLLEASPEPAIILEAFVKRVWSGSRANVMQPRADAIRKLVEHERADIAAAARSVSAKLIESIKDEKEREQREDMEREQRFE
;
A
#
# COMPACT_ATOMS: atom_id res chain seq x y z
N LEU A 1 -37.41 -11.64 -24.55
CA LEU A 1 -36.65 -11.24 -23.33
C LEU A 1 -37.59 -10.91 -22.17
N VAL A 2 -38.54 -9.98 -22.32
CA VAL A 2 -39.57 -9.65 -21.31
C VAL A 2 -40.30 -10.91 -20.78
N ASP A 3 -40.79 -11.79 -21.65
CA ASP A 3 -41.44 -13.05 -21.23
C ASP A 3 -40.51 -14.01 -20.49
N ALA A 4 -39.22 -14.03 -20.86
CA ALA A 4 -38.24 -14.87 -20.17
C ALA A 4 -37.95 -14.31 -18.76
N ALA A 5 -37.86 -12.98 -18.63
CA ALA A 5 -37.69 -12.29 -17.36
C ALA A 5 -38.87 -12.56 -16.40
N HIS A 6 -40.11 -12.48 -16.89
CA HIS A 6 -41.29 -12.82 -16.09
C HIS A 6 -41.30 -14.29 -15.67
N LYS A 7 -40.95 -15.22 -16.58
CA LYS A 7 -40.87 -16.65 -16.25
C LYS A 7 -39.80 -16.96 -15.21
N LEU A 8 -38.63 -16.32 -15.30
CA LEU A 8 -37.56 -16.46 -14.32
C LEU A 8 -38.00 -15.94 -12.95
N HIS A 9 -38.57 -14.73 -12.90
CA HIS A 9 -39.03 -14.11 -11.67
C HIS A 9 -40.19 -14.87 -10.99
N ALA A 10 -41.08 -15.47 -11.79
CA ALA A 10 -42.16 -16.31 -11.28
C ALA A 10 -41.65 -17.63 -10.67
N TYR A 11 -40.51 -18.14 -11.14
CA TYR A 11 -39.89 -19.36 -10.59
C TYR A 11 -39.07 -19.07 -9.33
N HIS A 12 -38.29 -17.99 -9.35
CA HIS A 12 -37.51 -17.50 -8.21
C HIS A 12 -37.39 -15.97 -8.33
N PRO A 13 -37.62 -15.19 -7.26
CA PRO A 13 -37.44 -13.74 -7.31
C PRO A 13 -36.09 -13.37 -7.93
N TRP A 14 -36.12 -12.75 -9.11
CA TRP A 14 -34.92 -12.46 -9.90
C TRP A 14 -34.43 -11.04 -9.60
N GLY A 15 -33.77 -10.88 -8.45
CA GLY A 15 -33.33 -9.58 -7.96
C GLY A 15 -32.22 -8.96 -8.81
N GLU A 16 -31.29 -9.77 -9.30
CA GLU A 16 -30.21 -9.35 -10.20
C GLU A 16 -30.77 -8.80 -11.52
N GLY A 17 -31.83 -9.43 -12.05
CA GLY A 17 -32.53 -8.94 -13.22
C GLY A 17 -33.15 -7.57 -12.99
N TRP A 18 -33.79 -7.36 -11.84
CA TRP A 18 -34.35 -6.06 -11.47
C TRP A 18 -33.26 -4.99 -11.32
N ILE A 19 -32.13 -5.30 -10.67
CA ILE A 19 -30.97 -4.40 -10.55
C ILE A 19 -30.41 -4.03 -11.92
N ALA A 20 -30.24 -5.00 -12.82
CA ALA A 20 -29.74 -4.77 -14.17
C ALA A 20 -30.65 -3.82 -14.95
N ILE A 21 -31.97 -4.05 -14.90
CA ILE A 21 -32.95 -3.17 -15.55
C ILE A 21 -32.90 -1.76 -14.98
N ARG A 22 -32.87 -1.62 -13.65
CA ARG A 22 -32.73 -0.32 -12.98
C ARG A 22 -31.46 0.42 -13.39
N SER A 23 -30.36 -0.29 -13.52
CA SER A 23 -29.07 0.26 -13.96
C SER A 23 -29.14 0.75 -15.42
N THR A 24 -29.76 -0.02 -16.31
CA THR A 24 -30.02 0.39 -17.71
C THR A 24 -30.90 1.63 -17.76
N ILE A 25 -32.02 1.66 -17.02
CA ILE A 25 -32.90 2.82 -16.96
C ILE A 25 -32.13 4.07 -16.53
N TYR A 26 -31.31 3.95 -15.49
CA TYR A 26 -30.54 5.09 -15.02
C TYR A 26 -29.51 5.56 -16.05
N LEU A 27 -28.66 4.66 -16.57
CA LEU A 27 -27.51 5.03 -17.41
C LEU A 27 -27.93 5.56 -18.78
N ASP A 28 -28.96 4.97 -19.37
CA ASP A 28 -29.35 5.23 -20.75
C ASP A 28 -30.45 6.29 -20.86
N HIS A 29 -31.30 6.43 -19.83
CA HIS A 29 -32.47 7.32 -19.89
C HIS A 29 -32.46 8.45 -18.86
N ILE A 30 -31.90 8.27 -17.65
CA ILE A 30 -31.95 9.31 -16.60
C ILE A 30 -30.67 10.15 -16.58
N LYS A 31 -29.49 9.53 -16.57
CA LYS A 31 -28.19 10.24 -16.48
C LYS A 31 -27.95 11.20 -17.64
N ARG A 32 -28.49 10.85 -18.81
CA ARG A 32 -28.33 11.63 -20.04
C ARG A 32 -29.38 12.72 -20.20
N GLU A 33 -30.40 12.80 -19.32
CA GLU A 33 -31.37 13.92 -19.36
C GLU A 33 -30.62 15.26 -19.20
N GLY A 34 -30.48 15.99 -20.31
CA GLY A 34 -29.72 17.25 -20.39
C GLY A 34 -28.58 17.25 -21.41
N GLU A 35 -28.13 16.07 -21.86
CA GLU A 35 -27.28 15.89 -23.03
C GLU A 35 -28.19 15.59 -24.24
N GLY A 36 -27.93 16.19 -25.41
CA GLY A 36 -28.86 16.11 -26.55
C GLY A 36 -29.13 14.68 -27.06
N ASP A 37 -30.34 14.49 -27.61
CA ASP A 37 -30.87 13.25 -28.24
C ASP A 37 -30.93 11.99 -27.35
N VAL A 38 -31.60 12.10 -26.19
CA VAL A 38 -31.97 10.94 -25.36
C VAL A 38 -33.33 10.40 -25.78
N GLU A 39 -33.39 9.12 -26.13
CA GLU A 39 -34.67 8.44 -26.35
C GLU A 39 -35.44 8.30 -25.03
N PRO A 40 -36.76 8.57 -25.01
CA PRO A 40 -37.58 8.46 -23.81
C PRO A 40 -37.58 7.02 -23.28
N LEU A 41 -37.68 6.86 -21.96
CA LEU A 41 -37.73 5.55 -21.30
C LEU A 41 -38.82 4.66 -21.95
N PRO A 42 -38.46 3.51 -22.53
CA PRO A 42 -39.43 2.63 -23.17
C PRO A 42 -40.46 2.05 -22.17
N ASP A 43 -41.75 2.09 -22.53
CA ASP A 43 -42.85 1.62 -21.68
C ASP A 43 -42.69 0.15 -21.26
N ASN A 44 -42.16 -0.68 -22.15
CA ASN A 44 -41.89 -2.10 -21.87
C ASN A 44 -40.79 -2.29 -20.81
N LEU A 45 -39.77 -1.43 -20.80
CA LEU A 45 -38.69 -1.45 -19.80
C LEU A 45 -39.19 -0.94 -18.45
N ALA A 46 -39.98 0.14 -18.44
CA ALA A 46 -40.65 0.64 -17.24
C ALA A 46 -41.65 -0.36 -16.66
N ALA A 47 -42.42 -1.07 -17.51
CA ALA A 47 -43.32 -2.13 -17.06
C ALA A 47 -42.56 -3.32 -16.48
N LEU A 48 -41.43 -3.70 -17.09
CA LEU A 48 -40.59 -4.78 -16.61
C LEU A 48 -39.91 -4.46 -15.27
N GLU A 49 -39.45 -3.22 -15.08
CA GLU A 49 -38.93 -2.74 -13.79
C GLU A 49 -39.98 -2.91 -12.68
N ARG A 50 -41.21 -2.44 -12.91
CA ARG A 50 -42.30 -2.57 -11.94
C ARG A 50 -42.66 -4.03 -11.66
N ALA A 51 -42.64 -4.87 -12.69
CA ALA A 51 -43.02 -6.28 -12.58
C ALA A 51 -42.00 -7.13 -11.81
N LEU A 52 -40.71 -6.78 -11.88
CA LEU A 52 -39.64 -7.50 -11.20
C LEU A 52 -39.28 -6.94 -9.83
N LYS A 53 -39.93 -5.84 -9.40
CA LYS A 53 -39.68 -5.19 -8.12
C LYS A 53 -39.82 -6.21 -6.98
N PRO A 54 -38.87 -6.26 -6.01
CA PRO A 54 -38.95 -7.23 -4.91
C PRO A 54 -40.20 -7.03 -4.05
N HIS A 55 -41.08 -8.02 -4.06
CA HIS A 55 -42.23 -8.12 -3.18
C HIS A 55 -41.97 -9.16 -2.08
N GLY A 56 -42.42 -8.88 -0.85
CA GLY A 56 -42.14 -9.71 0.32
C GLY A 56 -40.83 -9.33 1.04
N LEU A 57 -40.66 -9.86 2.25
CA LEU A 57 -39.57 -9.44 3.15
C LEU A 57 -38.22 -10.01 2.74
N VAL A 58 -38.13 -11.33 2.52
CA VAL A 58 -36.87 -12.00 2.12
C VAL A 58 -36.33 -11.46 0.79
N PRO A 59 -37.13 -11.32 -0.29
CA PRO A 59 -36.62 -10.73 -1.54
C PRO A 59 -36.12 -9.29 -1.38
N LYS A 60 -36.76 -8.48 -0.52
CA LYS A 60 -36.28 -7.13 -0.21
C LYS A 60 -34.94 -7.17 0.52
N ILE A 61 -34.72 -8.09 1.46
CA ILE A 61 -33.45 -8.24 2.16
C ILE A 61 -32.35 -8.69 1.19
N MET A 62 -32.64 -9.69 0.36
CA MET A 62 -31.69 -10.20 -0.63
C MET A 62 -31.20 -9.10 -1.59
N ILE A 63 -32.06 -8.15 -1.95
CA ILE A 63 -31.70 -7.04 -2.82
C ILE A 63 -31.08 -5.87 -2.06
N TYR A 64 -31.76 -5.32 -1.04
CA TYR A 64 -31.37 -4.07 -0.40
C TYR A 64 -30.30 -4.21 0.70
N VAL A 65 -30.06 -5.42 1.20
CA VAL A 65 -29.06 -5.70 2.24
C VAL A 65 -27.94 -6.58 1.70
N LEU A 66 -28.31 -7.63 0.98
CA LEU A 66 -27.39 -8.71 0.56
C LEU A 66 -27.05 -8.67 -0.94
N GLY A 67 -27.42 -7.60 -1.64
CA GLY A 67 -27.06 -7.37 -3.04
C GLY A 67 -25.65 -6.78 -3.16
N SER A 68 -24.77 -7.45 -3.91
CA SER A 68 -23.41 -6.96 -4.20
C SER A 68 -23.38 -5.82 -5.23
N GLU A 69 -24.47 -5.66 -5.98
CA GLU A 69 -24.63 -4.71 -7.09
C GLU A 69 -25.59 -3.57 -6.74
N LEU A 70 -25.65 -3.21 -5.45
CA LEU A 70 -26.23 -1.94 -5.00
C LEU A 70 -25.30 -0.78 -5.38
N ASP A 71 -24.95 -0.71 -6.66
CA ASP A 71 -24.51 0.51 -7.29
C ASP A 71 -25.68 1.50 -7.20
N TYR A 72 -25.40 2.80 -7.25
CA TYR A 72 -26.27 3.97 -6.95
C TYR A 72 -27.73 3.99 -7.50
N TRP A 73 -28.16 2.97 -8.24
CA TRP A 73 -29.31 2.88 -9.15
C TRP A 73 -30.58 2.25 -8.58
N THR A 74 -30.59 1.68 -7.37
CA THR A 74 -31.79 1.00 -6.80
C THR A 74 -32.72 1.91 -5.98
N GLN A 75 -32.56 3.24 -6.05
CA GLN A 75 -33.33 4.19 -5.24
C GLN A 75 -34.81 4.29 -5.66
N ASP A 76 -35.71 4.34 -4.68
CA ASP A 76 -37.18 4.50 -4.86
C ASP A 76 -37.59 5.99 -4.86
N THR A 77 -36.65 6.92 -5.02
CA THR A 77 -36.85 8.37 -4.91
C THR A 77 -36.89 9.06 -6.27
N ASN A 78 -37.87 9.96 -6.44
CA ASN A 78 -37.91 10.95 -7.52
C ASN A 78 -36.60 11.74 -7.53
N PHE A 79 -35.88 11.66 -8.64
CA PHE A 79 -34.56 12.24 -8.84
C PHE A 79 -34.67 13.75 -9.03
N GLU A 80 -34.68 14.53 -7.94
CA GLU A 80 -34.45 15.99 -7.98
C GLU A 80 -33.08 16.36 -7.37
N HIS A 81 -32.41 17.30 -8.03
CA HIS A 81 -30.98 17.63 -8.06
C HIS A 81 -30.24 17.94 -6.73
N SER A 82 -29.02 17.39 -6.53
CA SER A 82 -27.72 18.11 -6.42
C SER A 82 -26.54 17.17 -6.07
N TYR A 83 -25.36 17.38 -6.65
CA TYR A 83 -24.28 16.39 -6.75
C TYR A 83 -23.36 16.20 -5.51
N THR A 84 -23.65 16.80 -4.34
CA THR A 84 -22.74 16.66 -3.18
C THR A 84 -23.43 16.27 -1.87
N ASN A 85 -24.72 16.58 -1.70
CA ASN A 85 -25.48 16.20 -0.49
C ASN A 85 -26.32 14.92 -0.68
N VAL A 86 -26.63 14.55 -1.94
CA VAL A 86 -27.45 13.37 -2.28
C VAL A 86 -26.76 12.04 -1.92
N PHE A 87 -25.43 11.98 -2.00
CA PHE A 87 -24.68 10.76 -1.67
C PHE A 87 -24.88 10.34 -0.22
N GLN A 88 -24.61 11.26 0.72
CA GLN A 88 -24.74 10.98 2.15
C GLN A 88 -26.20 10.71 2.55
N GLU A 89 -27.15 11.47 1.99
CA GLU A 89 -28.57 11.26 2.23
C GLU A 89 -29.05 9.90 1.70
N SER A 90 -28.55 9.46 0.54
CA SER A 90 -28.90 8.16 -0.04
C SER A 90 -28.34 6.98 0.75
N GLU A 91 -27.11 7.06 1.24
CA GLU A 91 -26.52 6.05 2.12
C GLU A 91 -27.32 5.95 3.42
N ASN A 92 -27.64 7.08 4.04
CA ASN A 92 -28.44 7.12 5.27
C ASN A 92 -29.83 6.48 5.07
N GLN A 93 -30.46 6.68 3.92
CA GLN A 93 -31.76 6.06 3.60
C GLN A 93 -31.66 4.54 3.44
N LEU A 94 -30.62 4.05 2.75
CA LEU A 94 -30.40 2.61 2.58
C LEU A 94 -30.01 1.94 3.89
N GLU A 95 -29.20 2.58 4.73
CA GLU A 95 -28.91 2.11 6.09
C GLU A 95 -30.19 2.04 6.94
N ALA A 96 -31.02 3.08 6.93
CA ALA A 96 -32.29 3.08 7.67
C ALA A 96 -33.28 2.04 7.13
N LYS A 97 -33.26 1.78 5.82
CA LYS A 97 -34.05 0.70 5.20
C LYS A 97 -33.55 -0.67 5.63
N ALA A 98 -32.24 -0.92 5.59
CA ALA A 98 -31.63 -2.17 6.04
C ALA A 98 -31.91 -2.42 7.53
N PHE A 99 -31.84 -1.38 8.36
CA PHE A 99 -32.23 -1.45 9.77
C PHE A 99 -33.68 -1.89 9.95
N ARG A 100 -34.64 -1.23 9.28
CA ARG A 100 -36.06 -1.61 9.35
C ARG A 100 -36.33 -3.02 8.84
N LEU A 101 -35.66 -3.43 7.75
CA LEU A 101 -35.77 -4.79 7.23
C LEU A 101 -35.27 -5.84 8.23
N GLY A 102 -34.20 -5.54 8.99
CA GLY A 102 -33.74 -6.41 10.07
C GLY A 102 -34.75 -6.53 11.21
N GLU A 103 -35.36 -5.41 11.60
CA GLU A 103 -36.39 -5.37 12.64
C GLU A 103 -37.64 -6.16 12.23
N GLU A 104 -38.15 -5.92 11.01
CA GLU A 104 -39.27 -6.65 10.44
C GLU A 104 -38.97 -8.16 10.34
N PHE A 105 -37.74 -8.53 9.94
CA PHE A 105 -37.34 -9.94 9.80
C PHE A 105 -37.29 -10.67 11.13
N ALA A 106 -36.73 -10.05 12.17
CA ALA A 106 -36.70 -10.64 13.50
C ALA A 106 -38.13 -10.84 14.06
N ALA A 107 -39.08 -9.98 13.70
CA ALA A 107 -40.46 -10.05 14.15
C ALA A 107 -41.37 -10.96 13.29
N SER A 108 -40.96 -11.35 12.07
CA SER A 108 -41.84 -12.01 11.10
C SER A 108 -41.91 -13.54 11.20
N GLY A 109 -41.12 -14.15 12.09
CA GLY A 109 -41.03 -15.61 12.25
C GLY A 109 -40.27 -16.34 11.11
N TYR A 110 -39.63 -15.61 10.20
CA TYR A 110 -38.72 -16.20 9.22
C TYR A 110 -37.47 -16.74 9.90
N ARG A 111 -36.84 -17.75 9.28
CA ARG A 111 -35.60 -18.34 9.81
C ARG A 111 -34.39 -17.76 9.09
N LEU A 112 -33.30 -17.52 9.82
CA LEU A 112 -32.05 -16.96 9.26
C LEU A 112 -31.46 -17.80 8.11
N ASN A 113 -31.76 -19.10 8.05
CA ASN A 113 -31.34 -19.96 6.95
C ASN A 113 -31.89 -19.52 5.58
N GLU A 114 -32.99 -18.77 5.54
CA GLU A 114 -33.54 -18.19 4.31
C GLU A 114 -32.66 -17.09 3.72
N LEU A 115 -31.74 -16.53 4.51
CA LEU A 115 -30.78 -15.50 4.09
C LEU A 115 -29.37 -16.07 3.84
N CYS A 116 -29.15 -17.34 4.18
CA CYS A 116 -27.87 -18.02 4.01
C CYS A 116 -27.74 -18.62 2.60
N PRO A 117 -26.53 -18.71 2.03
CA PRO A 117 -25.24 -18.32 2.61
C PRO A 117 -24.92 -16.82 2.48
N LYS A 118 -25.76 -16.05 1.77
CA LYS A 118 -25.45 -14.67 1.36
C LYS A 118 -25.23 -13.72 2.53
N LEU A 119 -25.90 -13.95 3.67
CA LEU A 119 -25.70 -13.19 4.91
C LEU A 119 -24.23 -13.13 5.35
N PHE A 120 -23.50 -14.25 5.21
CA PHE A 120 -22.09 -14.39 5.61
C PHE A 120 -21.11 -14.31 4.43
N SER A 121 -21.58 -13.90 3.25
CA SER A 121 -20.74 -13.81 2.05
C SER A 121 -19.53 -12.86 2.24
N ASN A 122 -18.38 -13.19 1.67
CA ASN A 122 -17.23 -12.29 1.62
C ASN A 122 -17.41 -11.14 0.60
N ASP A 123 -18.54 -11.10 -0.12
CA ASP A 123 -18.88 -9.99 -1.00
C ASP A 123 -18.94 -8.67 -0.22
N TRP A 124 -18.63 -7.56 -0.90
CA TRP A 124 -18.81 -6.23 -0.34
C TRP A 124 -20.30 -5.92 -0.18
N LEU A 125 -20.81 -6.08 1.04
CA LEU A 125 -22.22 -5.87 1.41
C LEU A 125 -22.31 -4.85 2.56
N PRO A 126 -22.33 -3.54 2.26
CA PRO A 126 -22.13 -2.48 3.25
C PRO A 126 -23.26 -2.39 4.29
N TYR A 127 -24.48 -2.79 3.95
CA TYR A 127 -25.66 -2.59 4.80
C TYR A 127 -25.88 -3.70 5.84
N ARG A 128 -25.02 -4.72 5.90
CA ARG A 128 -25.14 -5.83 6.87
C ARG A 128 -25.01 -5.39 8.32
N ILE A 129 -24.20 -4.37 8.59
CA ILE A 129 -24.09 -3.79 9.93
C ILE A 129 -25.45 -3.21 10.36
N SER A 130 -26.09 -2.43 9.49
CA SER A 130 -27.40 -1.82 9.77
C SER A 130 -28.50 -2.88 9.89
N PHE A 131 -28.47 -3.91 9.06
CA PHE A 131 -29.37 -5.06 9.17
C PHE A 131 -29.20 -5.82 10.48
N GLY A 132 -27.96 -6.13 10.89
CA GLY A 132 -27.67 -6.78 12.18
C GLY A 132 -28.18 -6.00 13.38
N ARG A 133 -28.09 -4.66 13.32
CA ARG A 133 -28.72 -3.80 14.33
C ARG A 133 -30.24 -3.96 14.37
N GLY A 134 -30.88 -3.97 13.19
CA GLY A 134 -32.31 -4.23 13.06
C GLY A 134 -32.73 -5.58 13.65
N LEU A 135 -31.95 -6.64 13.39
CA LEU A 135 -32.21 -7.97 13.94
C LEU A 135 -32.28 -7.96 15.46
N ALA A 136 -31.31 -7.32 16.12
CA ALA A 136 -31.32 -7.17 17.57
C ALA A 136 -32.51 -6.31 18.06
N ARG A 137 -32.82 -5.21 17.36
CA ARG A 137 -33.95 -4.33 17.73
C ARG A 137 -35.31 -5.05 17.68
N GLY A 138 -35.53 -5.88 16.67
CA GLY A 138 -36.79 -6.61 16.47
C GLY A 138 -36.88 -7.95 17.22
N ALA A 139 -35.78 -8.42 17.82
CA ALA A 139 -35.75 -9.69 18.52
C ALA A 139 -36.54 -9.60 19.85
N HIS A 140 -37.43 -10.56 20.09
CA HIS A 140 -38.13 -10.68 21.37
C HIS A 140 -37.19 -11.08 22.52
N ASP A 141 -36.19 -11.90 22.21
CA ASP A 141 -35.13 -12.34 23.12
C ASP A 141 -33.79 -12.16 22.41
N LEU A 142 -32.98 -11.23 22.92
CA LEU A 142 -31.68 -10.87 22.36
C LEU A 142 -30.69 -12.05 22.42
N GLN A 143 -30.73 -12.85 23.48
CA GLN A 143 -29.82 -13.97 23.66
C GLN A 143 -30.21 -15.13 22.74
N ALA A 144 -31.51 -15.43 22.62
CA ALA A 144 -31.99 -16.42 21.65
C ALA A 144 -31.68 -16.01 20.21
N GLY A 145 -31.85 -14.73 19.87
CA GLY A 145 -31.51 -14.20 18.55
C GLY A 145 -30.01 -14.29 18.24
N TRP A 146 -29.15 -14.00 19.24
CA TRP A 146 -27.71 -14.18 19.13
C TRP A 146 -27.32 -15.63 18.86
N LEU A 147 -27.84 -16.57 19.66
CA LEU A 147 -27.54 -17.99 19.52
C LEU A 147 -27.93 -18.54 18.14
N GLN A 148 -29.08 -18.10 17.59
CA GLN A 148 -29.47 -18.46 16.23
C GLN A 148 -28.47 -17.94 15.18
N LEU A 149 -27.94 -16.74 15.36
CA LEU A 149 -26.96 -16.16 14.44
C LEU A 149 -25.63 -16.92 14.47
N VAL A 150 -25.17 -17.30 15.68
CA VAL A 150 -23.98 -18.14 15.87
C VAL A 150 -24.18 -19.53 15.26
N GLU A 151 -25.32 -20.19 15.50
CA GLU A 151 -25.64 -21.50 14.93
C GLU A 151 -25.59 -21.47 13.38
N GLN A 152 -26.10 -20.40 12.75
CA GLN A 152 -26.05 -20.28 11.30
C GLN A 152 -24.63 -20.04 10.76
N LEU A 153 -23.77 -19.34 11.51
CA LEU A 153 -22.36 -19.15 11.15
C LEU A 153 -21.60 -20.48 11.17
N GLU A 154 -21.82 -21.30 12.21
CA GLU A 154 -21.17 -22.62 12.36
C GLU A 154 -21.52 -23.58 11.21
N GLN A 155 -22.69 -23.41 10.59
CA GLN A 155 -23.13 -24.18 9.43
C GLN A 155 -22.49 -23.73 8.11
N GLN A 156 -21.81 -22.58 8.06
CA GLN A 156 -21.18 -22.09 6.83
C GLN A 156 -19.75 -22.62 6.65
N PRO A 157 -19.25 -22.78 5.41
CA PRO A 157 -17.84 -23.12 5.18
C PRO A 157 -16.88 -22.04 5.69
N GLU A 158 -15.73 -22.43 6.23
CA GLU A 158 -14.70 -21.50 6.74
C GLU A 158 -14.24 -20.45 5.72
N THR A 159 -14.32 -20.75 4.43
CA THR A 159 -13.88 -19.87 3.35
C THR A 159 -14.83 -18.69 3.08
N CYS A 160 -16.04 -18.66 3.66
CA CYS A 160 -17.09 -17.69 3.36
C CYS A 160 -17.76 -17.19 4.65
N ARG A 161 -17.06 -16.34 5.40
CA ARG A 161 -17.51 -15.84 6.71
C ARG A 161 -17.12 -14.39 6.90
N ASP A 162 -17.98 -13.49 6.45
CA ASP A 162 -17.97 -12.09 6.89
C ASP A 162 -18.81 -11.94 8.17
N PHE A 163 -18.35 -11.08 9.07
CA PHE A 163 -18.89 -10.93 10.43
C PHE A 163 -19.62 -9.60 10.67
N ALA A 164 -19.87 -8.81 9.62
CA ALA A 164 -20.47 -7.47 9.74
C ALA A 164 -21.84 -7.47 10.44
N VAL A 165 -22.65 -8.52 10.21
CA VAL A 165 -23.96 -8.68 10.87
C VAL A 165 -23.82 -8.81 12.39
N PHE A 166 -22.81 -9.53 12.90
CA PHE A 166 -22.54 -9.68 14.33
C PHE A 166 -22.15 -8.33 14.95
N GLY A 167 -21.27 -7.56 14.31
CA GLY A 167 -20.89 -6.23 14.78
C GLY A 167 -22.07 -5.25 14.79
N GLY A 168 -23.04 -5.43 13.89
CA GLY A 168 -24.32 -4.73 13.92
C GLY A 168 -25.19 -5.13 15.12
N PHE A 169 -25.37 -6.43 15.32
CA PHE A 169 -26.17 -7.00 16.40
C PHE A 169 -25.67 -6.53 17.77
N ILE A 170 -24.38 -6.73 18.07
CA ILE A 170 -23.76 -6.34 19.36
C ILE A 170 -23.90 -4.82 19.58
N ARG A 171 -23.74 -4.01 18.54
CA ARG A 171 -23.87 -2.54 18.66
C ARG A 171 -25.28 -2.12 19.09
N GLU A 172 -26.30 -2.80 18.61
CA GLU A 172 -27.66 -2.50 19.02
C GLU A 172 -27.96 -3.07 20.42
N VAL A 173 -27.47 -4.28 20.72
CA VAL A 173 -27.55 -4.85 22.08
C VAL A 173 -26.90 -3.89 23.09
N ASP A 174 -25.71 -3.34 22.81
CA ASP A 174 -25.05 -2.36 23.70
C ASP A 174 -25.90 -1.11 23.95
N SER A 175 -26.73 -0.71 22.97
CA SER A 175 -27.64 0.42 23.14
C SER A 175 -28.87 0.11 24.01
N ILE A 176 -29.25 -1.17 24.10
CA ILE A 176 -30.46 -1.65 24.81
C ILE A 176 -30.09 -2.21 26.19
N ASN A 177 -29.14 -3.13 26.22
CA ASN A 177 -28.60 -3.82 27.39
C ASN A 177 -27.07 -3.95 27.28
N PRO A 178 -26.32 -2.95 27.80
CA PRO A 178 -24.86 -2.97 27.80
C PRO A 178 -24.25 -4.19 28.48
N ALA A 179 -24.86 -4.69 29.56
CA ALA A 179 -24.32 -5.84 30.31
C ALA A 179 -24.35 -7.11 29.45
N LEU A 180 -25.45 -7.33 28.74
CA LEU A 180 -25.53 -8.44 27.78
C LEU A 180 -24.53 -8.27 26.63
N ALA A 181 -24.30 -7.05 26.14
CA ALA A 181 -23.31 -6.83 25.08
C ALA A 181 -21.90 -7.25 25.51
N GLU A 182 -21.51 -6.99 26.76
CA GLU A 182 -20.24 -7.47 27.32
C GLU A 182 -20.19 -9.01 27.38
N GLU A 183 -21.27 -9.65 27.83
CA GLU A 183 -21.38 -11.13 27.83
C GLU A 183 -21.22 -11.70 26.41
N LEU A 184 -21.87 -11.09 25.41
CA LEU A 184 -21.74 -11.49 24.00
C LEU A 184 -20.31 -11.30 23.47
N LEU A 185 -19.60 -10.26 23.90
CA LEU A 185 -18.21 -10.02 23.51
C LEU A 185 -17.26 -11.04 24.18
N ASP A 186 -17.53 -11.43 25.42
CA ASP A 186 -16.80 -12.49 26.10
C ASP A 186 -17.03 -13.85 25.39
N ASP A 187 -18.27 -14.14 24.97
CA ASP A 187 -18.60 -15.30 24.14
C ASP A 187 -17.85 -15.27 22.80
N CYS A 188 -17.78 -14.10 22.15
CA CYS A 188 -17.02 -13.91 20.91
C CYS A 188 -15.53 -14.22 21.10
N ALA A 189 -14.95 -13.87 22.25
CA ALA A 189 -13.54 -14.13 22.56
C ALA A 189 -13.24 -15.63 22.71
N GLN A 190 -14.23 -16.43 23.14
CA GLN A 190 -14.11 -17.88 23.26
C GLN A 190 -14.44 -18.63 21.96
N HIS A 191 -15.26 -18.04 21.08
CA HIS A 191 -15.68 -18.67 19.83
C HIS A 191 -14.54 -18.75 18.80
N PRO A 192 -14.27 -19.91 18.14
CA PRO A 192 -13.13 -20.11 17.23
C PRO A 192 -12.99 -19.08 16.09
N ASP A 193 -14.10 -18.68 15.48
CA ASP A 193 -14.09 -17.70 14.38
C ASP A 193 -14.19 -16.23 14.84
N LEU A 194 -15.16 -15.90 15.70
CA LEU A 194 -15.44 -14.53 16.10
C LEU A 194 -14.25 -13.87 16.82
N ARG A 195 -13.47 -14.65 17.59
CA ARG A 195 -12.25 -14.17 18.26
C ARG A 195 -11.21 -13.61 17.30
N ARG A 196 -11.22 -14.03 16.02
CA ARG A 196 -10.25 -13.60 14.99
C ARG A 196 -10.59 -12.22 14.42
N VAL A 197 -11.77 -11.68 14.73
CA VAL A 197 -12.27 -10.36 14.30
C VAL A 197 -12.80 -9.52 15.46
N LEU A 198 -12.51 -9.93 16.70
CA LEU A 198 -13.07 -9.38 17.94
C LEU A 198 -12.95 -7.85 18.04
N VAL A 199 -11.81 -7.25 17.66
CA VAL A 199 -11.63 -5.78 17.65
C VAL A 199 -12.68 -5.07 16.78
N GLY A 200 -13.08 -5.70 15.65
CA GLY A 200 -14.08 -5.18 14.74
C GLY A 200 -15.53 -5.38 15.20
N LEU A 201 -15.76 -6.28 16.16
CA LEU A 201 -17.10 -6.56 16.71
C LEU A 201 -17.51 -5.59 17.83
N HIS A 202 -16.53 -4.98 18.50
CA HIS A 202 -16.81 -4.04 19.59
C HIS A 202 -17.59 -2.79 19.11
N PRO A 203 -18.58 -2.31 19.89
CA PRO A 203 -19.29 -1.07 19.61
C PRO A 203 -18.34 0.14 19.54
N LEU A 204 -18.35 0.83 18.41
CA LEU A 204 -17.36 1.87 18.07
C LEU A 204 -17.29 3.05 19.04
N ARG A 205 -18.38 3.38 19.76
CA ARG A 205 -18.45 4.56 20.64
C ARG A 205 -17.88 4.34 22.04
N LYS A 206 -17.61 3.09 22.41
CA LYS A 206 -17.26 2.72 23.78
C LYS A 206 -15.94 1.99 23.95
N PHE A 207 -15.18 1.72 22.89
CA PHE A 207 -13.97 0.86 22.97
C PHE A 207 -13.02 1.30 24.10
N THR A 208 -13.08 0.65 25.25
CA THR A 208 -12.39 1.01 26.50
C THR A 208 -11.03 0.33 26.60
N GLU A 209 -10.28 0.65 27.67
CA GLU A 209 -9.11 -0.13 28.04
C GLU A 209 -9.46 -1.59 28.40
N THR A 210 -10.62 -1.83 29.01
CA THR A 210 -11.09 -3.19 29.30
C THR A 210 -11.33 -3.99 28.01
N ASP A 211 -11.89 -3.35 26.98
CA ASP A 211 -12.09 -3.96 25.66
C ASP A 211 -10.74 -4.26 24.98
N LEU A 212 -9.79 -3.34 25.13
CA LEU A 212 -8.43 -3.56 24.66
C LEU A 212 -7.79 -4.75 25.39
N ASP A 213 -7.91 -4.84 26.71
CA ASP A 213 -7.37 -5.93 27.51
C ASP A 213 -7.98 -7.27 27.10
N ARG A 214 -9.30 -7.33 26.90
CA ARG A 214 -10.00 -8.51 26.36
C ARG A 214 -9.40 -8.96 25.03
N CYS A 215 -9.16 -8.01 24.12
CA CYS A 215 -8.54 -8.32 22.83
C CYS A 215 -7.08 -8.76 23.00
N MET A 216 -6.28 -8.05 23.81
CA MET A 216 -4.85 -8.30 23.98
C MET A 216 -4.54 -9.68 24.58
N VAL A 217 -5.42 -10.24 25.42
CA VAL A 217 -5.28 -11.63 25.91
C VAL A 217 -5.17 -12.64 24.76
N LEU A 218 -5.81 -12.37 23.62
CA LEU A 218 -5.78 -13.25 22.45
C LEU A 218 -4.50 -13.13 21.61
N LEU A 219 -3.66 -12.12 21.87
CA LEU A 219 -2.49 -11.83 21.04
C LEU A 219 -1.43 -12.95 21.10
N ASP A 220 -1.43 -13.75 22.16
CA ASP A 220 -0.54 -14.91 22.34
C ASP A 220 -0.94 -16.15 21.55
N ASP A 221 -2.17 -16.20 21.04
CA ASP A 221 -2.66 -17.33 20.28
C ASP A 221 -2.27 -17.25 18.79
N PHE A 222 -1.67 -18.33 18.29
CA PHE A 222 -1.10 -18.38 16.93
C PHE A 222 -2.14 -18.17 15.82
N ASP A 223 -3.40 -18.57 16.03
CA ASP A 223 -4.48 -18.48 15.05
C ASP A 223 -5.10 -17.09 14.92
N ILE A 224 -4.68 -16.15 15.79
CA ILE A 224 -5.18 -14.79 15.82
C ILE A 224 -4.40 -13.92 14.82
N PRO A 225 -5.07 -13.35 13.79
CA PRO A 225 -4.40 -12.54 12.80
C PRO A 225 -3.96 -11.20 13.41
N PRO A 226 -2.66 -10.84 13.38
CA PRO A 226 -2.18 -9.56 13.90
C PRO A 226 -2.86 -8.33 13.26
N ARG A 227 -3.32 -8.49 12.01
CA ARG A 227 -4.05 -7.45 11.26
C ARG A 227 -5.34 -7.00 11.97
N MET A 228 -5.96 -7.83 12.81
CA MET A 228 -7.16 -7.45 13.58
C MET A 228 -6.94 -6.18 14.42
N TYR A 229 -5.74 -6.00 14.96
CA TYR A 229 -5.38 -4.88 15.84
C TYR A 229 -4.93 -3.63 15.08
N GLU A 230 -4.67 -3.74 13.78
CA GLU A 230 -4.17 -2.64 12.95
C GLU A 230 -4.98 -1.35 13.09
N PRO A 231 -6.33 -1.38 13.05
CA PRO A 231 -7.15 -0.16 13.16
C PRO A 231 -6.90 0.66 14.43
N ILE A 232 -6.57 0.01 15.55
CA ILE A 232 -6.32 0.65 16.85
C ILE A 232 -5.14 1.60 16.77
N LEU A 233 -4.13 1.25 15.96
CA LEU A 233 -2.90 2.03 15.87
C LEU A 233 -3.06 3.33 15.08
N TRP A 234 -4.09 3.49 14.23
CA TRP A 234 -4.17 4.62 13.30
C TRP A 234 -5.53 5.30 13.16
N GLN A 235 -6.66 4.65 13.48
CA GLN A 235 -7.97 5.28 13.33
C GLN A 235 -8.27 6.24 14.48
N ASP A 236 -8.73 7.44 14.16
CA ASP A 236 -9.07 8.49 15.14
C ASP A 236 -10.14 8.03 16.14
N LYS A 237 -10.96 7.04 15.78
CA LYS A 237 -11.98 6.46 16.67
C LYS A 237 -11.41 5.72 17.89
N TYR A 238 -10.10 5.44 17.92
CA TYR A 238 -9.39 4.87 19.06
C TYR A 238 -8.48 5.90 19.75
N ALA A 239 -8.54 7.18 19.35
CA ALA A 239 -7.65 8.22 19.88
C ALA A 239 -7.86 8.53 21.37
N HIS A 240 -9.00 8.12 21.95
CA HIS A 240 -9.27 8.25 23.38
C HIS A 240 -8.56 7.20 24.24
N LEU A 241 -8.01 6.13 23.65
CA LEU A 241 -7.21 5.16 24.40
C LEU A 241 -5.92 5.80 24.91
N PRO A 242 -5.44 5.46 26.12
CA PRO A 242 -4.18 5.97 26.61
C PRO A 242 -3.04 5.58 25.68
N ARG A 243 -2.19 6.56 25.36
CA ARG A 243 -1.08 6.41 24.42
C ARG A 243 -0.16 5.24 24.78
N ASP A 244 0.13 5.04 26.06
CA ASP A 244 1.02 3.98 26.54
C ASP A 244 0.45 2.57 26.27
N ARG A 245 -0.87 2.39 26.35
CA ARG A 245 -1.52 1.11 26.00
C ARG A 245 -1.44 0.83 24.50
N VAL A 246 -1.61 1.85 23.65
CA VAL A 246 -1.45 1.71 22.19
C VAL A 246 0.01 1.40 21.81
N LEU A 247 0.97 1.98 22.54
CA LEU A 247 2.39 1.68 22.36
C LEU A 247 2.73 0.25 22.78
N ASP A 248 2.21 -0.22 23.91
CA ASP A 248 2.35 -1.60 24.37
C ASP A 248 1.82 -2.58 23.31
N LEU A 249 0.61 -2.35 22.79
CA LEU A 249 0.04 -3.13 21.69
C LEU A 249 0.97 -3.17 20.47
N ALA A 250 1.50 -2.02 20.03
CA ALA A 250 2.41 -1.96 18.89
C ALA A 250 3.71 -2.75 19.13
N GLN A 251 4.25 -2.74 20.35
CA GLN A 251 5.43 -3.52 20.71
C GLN A 251 5.16 -5.02 20.76
N GLN A 252 4.01 -5.44 21.31
CA GLN A 252 3.65 -6.84 21.34
C GLN A 252 3.38 -7.37 19.93
N LEU A 253 2.75 -6.58 19.06
CA LEU A 253 2.59 -6.92 17.64
C LEU A 253 3.94 -7.18 16.97
N LEU A 254 4.97 -6.36 17.21
CA LEU A 254 6.32 -6.61 16.67
C LEU A 254 6.98 -7.91 17.16
N SER A 255 6.46 -8.51 18.22
CA SER A 255 6.92 -9.82 18.70
C SER A 255 6.22 -10.98 18.00
N LYS A 256 5.22 -10.71 17.14
CA LYS A 256 4.43 -11.71 16.43
C LYS A 256 4.86 -11.90 14.97
N PRO A 257 4.65 -13.10 14.40
CA PRO A 257 4.87 -13.32 12.98
C PRO A 257 4.04 -12.35 12.11
N ASN A 258 4.69 -11.66 11.17
CA ASN A 258 4.08 -10.63 10.31
C ASN A 258 3.58 -9.37 11.03
N GLY A 259 3.90 -9.16 12.31
CA GLY A 259 3.48 -7.95 13.02
C GLY A 259 4.18 -6.67 12.57
N ASP A 260 5.42 -6.78 12.07
CA ASP A 260 6.16 -5.73 11.39
C ASP A 260 5.38 -5.13 10.21
N ASP A 261 4.80 -5.97 9.35
CA ASP A 261 3.98 -5.51 8.21
C ASP A 261 2.75 -4.71 8.68
N VAL A 262 2.13 -5.16 9.78
CA VAL A 262 0.95 -4.53 10.38
C VAL A 262 1.32 -3.16 10.95
N VAL A 263 2.41 -3.09 11.72
CA VAL A 263 2.89 -1.85 12.32
C VAL A 263 3.31 -0.84 11.24
N VAL A 264 4.10 -1.26 10.24
CA VAL A 264 4.49 -0.39 9.12
C VAL A 264 3.26 0.11 8.38
N HIS A 265 2.27 -0.75 8.11
CA HIS A 265 1.05 -0.32 7.44
C HIS A 265 0.29 0.71 8.28
N ALA A 266 0.04 0.45 9.56
CA ALA A 266 -0.67 1.37 10.45
C ALA A 266 0.02 2.74 10.58
N LEU A 267 1.34 2.76 10.81
CA LEU A 267 2.08 4.02 10.92
C LEU A 267 2.09 4.78 9.59
N SER A 268 2.22 4.07 8.46
CA SER A 268 2.11 4.72 7.13
C SER A 268 0.73 5.32 6.87
N ARG A 269 -0.33 4.77 7.49
CA ARG A 269 -1.70 5.32 7.41
C ARG A 269 -1.81 6.62 8.21
N LYS A 270 -1.21 6.71 9.41
CA LYS A 270 -1.15 7.95 10.20
C LYS A 270 -0.43 9.09 9.48
N LEU A 271 0.62 8.75 8.73
CA LEU A 271 1.43 9.71 7.98
C LEU A 271 0.78 10.18 6.65
N ARG A 272 -0.27 9.50 6.18
CA ARG A 272 -0.84 9.78 4.86
C ARG A 272 -1.50 11.16 4.85
N GLY A 273 -1.08 12.01 3.91
CA GLY A 273 -1.64 13.36 3.74
C GLY A 273 -1.16 14.36 4.81
N LYS A 274 -0.16 14.00 5.60
CA LYS A 274 0.51 14.89 6.55
C LYS A 274 1.77 15.47 5.94
N GLU A 275 2.13 16.68 6.36
CA GLU A 275 3.38 17.30 5.96
C GLU A 275 4.55 16.58 6.61
N SER A 276 5.65 16.49 5.87
CA SER A 276 6.78 15.63 6.22
C SER A 276 7.67 16.20 7.34
N ASP A 277 7.53 17.48 7.63
CA ASP A 277 8.20 18.24 8.70
C ASP A 277 7.39 18.29 10.01
N GLU A 278 6.14 17.81 10.00
CA GLU A 278 5.34 17.63 11.20
C GLU A 278 5.61 16.27 11.86
N ASP A 279 6.00 16.28 13.14
CA ASP A 279 6.21 15.05 13.91
C ASP A 279 4.88 14.40 14.33
N THR A 280 4.20 13.78 13.38
CA THR A 280 2.91 13.13 13.59
C THR A 280 2.99 11.89 14.51
N LEU A 281 4.16 11.24 14.57
CA LEU A 281 4.32 9.97 15.29
C LEU A 281 4.78 10.15 16.74
N GLY A 282 5.62 11.15 17.00
CA GLY A 282 6.34 11.25 18.27
C GLY A 282 7.40 10.15 18.44
N ALA A 283 8.29 10.34 19.42
CA ALA A 283 9.52 9.53 19.54
C ALA A 283 9.27 8.02 19.66
N ASP A 284 8.26 7.60 20.42
CA ASP A 284 7.99 6.17 20.65
C ASP A 284 7.55 5.44 19.39
N PHE A 285 6.62 6.01 18.61
CA PHE A 285 6.19 5.40 17.36
C PHE A 285 7.27 5.47 16.28
N ARG A 286 8.15 6.49 16.29
CA ARG A 286 9.33 6.50 15.41
C ARG A 286 10.29 5.34 15.74
N ARG A 287 10.56 5.09 17.02
CA ARG A 287 11.39 3.95 17.48
C ARG A 287 10.79 2.62 17.09
N ILE A 288 9.49 2.43 17.35
CA ILE A 288 8.74 1.23 16.96
C ILE A 288 8.75 1.06 15.43
N GLY A 289 8.56 2.14 14.67
CA GLY A 289 8.59 2.13 13.21
C GLY A 289 9.93 1.68 12.63
N LEU A 290 11.05 2.14 13.18
CA LEU A 290 12.39 1.67 12.77
C LEU A 290 12.62 0.21 13.15
N ARG A 291 12.20 -0.23 14.34
CA ARG A 291 12.25 -1.65 14.72
C ARG A 291 11.44 -2.54 13.78
N ALA A 292 10.26 -2.08 13.37
CA ALA A 292 9.43 -2.75 12.37
C ALA A 292 10.16 -2.83 11.01
N ALA A 293 10.75 -1.71 10.57
CA ALA A 293 11.51 -1.63 9.33
C ALA A 293 12.70 -2.61 9.30
N ILE A 294 13.46 -2.66 10.40
CA ILE A 294 14.58 -3.59 10.61
C ILE A 294 14.09 -5.03 10.47
N GLN A 295 13.04 -5.41 11.20
CA GLN A 295 12.45 -6.75 11.11
C GLN A 295 12.04 -7.08 9.68
N SER A 296 11.28 -6.20 9.01
CA SER A 296 10.84 -6.42 7.62
C SER A 296 11.98 -6.62 6.63
N LEU A 297 13.11 -5.91 6.83
CA LEU A 297 14.29 -6.02 5.97
C LEU A 297 15.07 -7.33 6.17
N THR A 298 15.10 -7.86 7.39
CA THR A 298 15.82 -9.11 7.73
C THR A 298 15.08 -10.38 7.30
N ARG A 299 13.82 -10.29 6.91
CA ARG A 299 12.99 -11.47 6.57
C ARG A 299 13.42 -12.06 5.22
N GLU A 300 13.79 -13.34 5.25
CA GLU A 300 14.37 -14.05 4.10
C GLU A 300 13.37 -14.39 2.98
N HIS A 301 12.05 -14.20 3.22
CA HIS A 301 11.00 -14.68 2.33
C HIS A 301 9.92 -13.61 2.09
N ARG A 302 10.05 -12.85 0.99
CA ARG A 302 8.90 -12.32 0.23
C ARG A 302 9.27 -11.74 -1.13
N SER A 303 8.35 -11.90 -2.07
CA SER A 303 8.19 -11.03 -3.24
C SER A 303 7.59 -9.71 -2.75
N TYR A 304 8.41 -8.68 -2.58
CA TYR A 304 7.95 -7.39 -2.10
C TYR A 304 7.22 -6.64 -3.22
N SER A 305 5.93 -6.37 -3.03
CA SER A 305 5.17 -5.53 -3.95
C SER A 305 5.60 -4.06 -3.81
N GLY A 306 5.44 -3.24 -4.86
CA GLY A 306 5.78 -1.82 -4.81
C GLY A 306 5.05 -1.03 -3.71
N SER A 307 3.87 -1.50 -3.29
CA SER A 307 3.05 -0.90 -2.22
C SER A 307 3.73 -0.97 -0.85
N ILE A 308 4.43 -2.07 -0.53
CA ILE A 308 5.11 -2.22 0.76
C ILE A 308 6.35 -1.34 0.85
N GLY A 309 7.06 -1.15 -0.28
CA GLY A 309 8.23 -0.28 -0.37
C GLY A 309 7.89 1.19 -0.11
N TYR A 310 6.74 1.67 -0.59
CA TYR A 310 6.28 3.04 -0.32
C TYR A 310 5.84 3.24 1.14
N ARG A 311 5.15 2.28 1.73
CA ARG A 311 4.77 2.34 3.16
C ARG A 311 6.00 2.40 4.06
N MET A 312 7.01 1.60 3.74
CA MET A 312 8.29 1.59 4.45
C MET A 312 9.01 2.94 4.32
N GLU A 313 9.06 3.51 3.12
CA GLU A 313 9.66 4.83 2.88
C GLU A 313 9.04 5.89 3.79
N LEU A 314 7.71 5.98 3.88
CA LEU A 314 7.03 6.96 4.75
C LEU A 314 7.42 6.81 6.22
N VAL A 315 7.42 5.58 6.73
CA VAL A 315 7.73 5.32 8.15
C VAL A 315 9.20 5.62 8.45
N VAL A 316 10.12 5.21 7.57
CA VAL A 316 11.55 5.49 7.73
C VAL A 316 11.81 6.99 7.60
N GLU A 317 11.23 7.68 6.61
CA GLU A 317 11.36 9.12 6.43
C GLU A 317 10.97 9.89 7.69
N ALA A 318 9.77 9.62 8.22
CA ALA A 318 9.28 10.23 9.44
C ALA A 318 10.17 9.89 10.65
N ALA A 319 10.74 8.68 10.70
CA ALA A 319 11.63 8.30 11.78
C ALA A 319 13.00 9.02 11.72
N LEU A 320 13.58 9.17 10.53
CA LEU A 320 14.94 9.68 10.37
C LEU A 320 15.04 11.20 10.55
N ARG A 321 13.97 11.95 10.27
CA ARG A 321 13.95 13.43 10.30
C ARG A 321 14.07 14.05 11.70
N PHE A 322 13.69 13.33 12.74
CA PHE A 322 13.61 13.87 14.10
C PHE A 322 14.56 13.14 15.03
N ASP A 323 15.02 13.82 16.09
CA ASP A 323 15.88 13.23 17.11
C ASP A 323 15.11 12.30 18.06
N GLY A 324 15.81 11.58 18.94
CA GLY A 324 15.21 10.76 20.01
C GLY A 324 15.09 9.26 19.71
N ASN A 325 15.66 8.81 18.60
CA ASN A 325 15.68 7.41 18.14
C ASN A 325 17.05 7.04 17.51
N GLU A 326 18.14 7.65 17.99
CA GLU A 326 19.49 7.50 17.41
C GLU A 326 20.00 6.05 17.44
N THR A 327 19.66 5.30 18.49
CA THR A 327 19.97 3.88 18.58
C THR A 327 19.32 3.12 17.43
N GLU A 328 18.02 3.29 17.24
CA GLU A 328 17.27 2.62 16.18
C GLU A 328 17.68 3.09 14.79
N LYS A 329 18.06 4.36 14.60
CA LYS A 329 18.60 4.88 13.34
C LYS A 329 19.91 4.17 12.97
N ARG A 330 20.80 3.99 13.95
CA ARG A 330 22.05 3.26 13.76
C ARG A 330 21.77 1.79 13.46
N ASP A 331 20.86 1.15 14.20
CA ASP A 331 20.53 -0.26 13.99
C ASP A 331 19.88 -0.49 12.61
N TRP A 332 19.04 0.45 12.14
CA TRP A 332 18.50 0.46 10.78
C TRP A 332 19.60 0.52 9.73
N LEU A 333 20.54 1.46 9.90
CA LEU A 333 21.69 1.59 9.01
C LEU A 333 22.54 0.32 8.99
N ASP A 334 22.84 -0.24 10.16
CA ASP A 334 23.63 -1.46 10.30
C ASP A 334 22.93 -2.65 9.65
N THR A 335 21.60 -2.72 9.75
CA THR A 335 20.78 -3.76 9.10
C THR A 335 20.83 -3.64 7.57
N ILE A 336 20.75 -2.43 7.01
CA ILE A 336 20.91 -2.21 5.57
C ILE A 336 22.25 -2.77 5.09
N PHE A 337 23.34 -2.40 5.76
CA PHE A 337 24.67 -2.81 5.32
C PHE A 337 24.97 -4.28 5.61
N ALA A 338 24.39 -4.87 6.67
CA ALA A 338 24.43 -6.32 6.88
C ALA A 338 23.72 -7.08 5.76
N ALA A 339 22.56 -6.59 5.30
CA ALA A 339 21.84 -7.17 4.16
C ALA A 339 22.66 -7.04 2.86
N VAL A 340 23.24 -5.87 2.61
CA VAL A 340 24.15 -5.64 1.47
C VAL A 340 25.34 -6.61 1.49
N ASP A 341 25.98 -6.77 2.64
CA ASP A 341 27.13 -7.67 2.80
C ASP A 341 26.75 -9.15 2.62
N LYS A 342 25.59 -9.56 3.16
CA LYS A 342 25.03 -10.92 3.06
C LYS A 342 24.67 -11.28 1.62
N HIS A 343 24.11 -10.34 0.88
CA HIS A 343 23.63 -10.55 -0.50
C HIS A 343 24.61 -10.07 -1.56
N TYR A 344 25.90 -9.93 -1.23
CA TYR A 344 26.97 -9.55 -2.18
C TYR A 344 26.69 -8.24 -2.95
N GLY A 345 26.00 -7.31 -2.31
CA GLY A 345 25.60 -6.02 -2.89
C GLY A 345 24.29 -6.03 -3.68
N TYR A 346 23.63 -7.19 -3.83
CA TYR A 346 22.32 -7.28 -4.47
C TYR A 346 21.20 -7.09 -3.45
N ILE A 347 20.51 -5.96 -3.55
CA ILE A 347 19.31 -5.69 -2.75
C ILE A 347 18.24 -5.04 -3.63
N HIS A 348 17.07 -5.68 -3.66
CA HIS A 348 15.90 -5.20 -4.40
C HIS A 348 14.75 -4.79 -3.48
N ALA A 349 14.76 -5.26 -2.23
CA ALA A 349 13.76 -4.92 -1.22
C ALA A 349 13.92 -3.48 -0.73
N PHE A 350 12.78 -2.82 -0.45
CA PHE A 350 12.70 -1.52 0.21
C PHE A 350 13.61 -0.40 -0.33
N LYS A 351 13.94 -0.43 -1.63
CA LYS A 351 14.86 0.53 -2.26
C LYS A 351 14.52 1.99 -1.94
N ARG A 352 13.23 2.37 -1.97
CA ARG A 352 12.78 3.74 -1.67
C ARG A 352 13.14 4.19 -0.25
N ALA A 353 13.02 3.29 0.73
CA ALA A 353 13.40 3.57 2.11
C ALA A 353 14.93 3.72 2.25
N ILE A 354 15.71 2.91 1.52
CA ILE A 354 17.18 3.01 1.51
C ILE A 354 17.63 4.31 0.83
N ASP A 355 17.03 4.67 -0.31
CA ASP A 355 17.28 5.93 -1.03
C ASP A 355 16.99 7.14 -0.11
N THR A 356 15.89 7.09 0.64
CA THR A 356 15.53 8.11 1.63
C THR A 356 16.51 8.16 2.79
N THR A 357 16.97 7.00 3.25
CA THR A 357 18.00 6.91 4.31
C THR A 357 19.30 7.59 3.89
N ALA A 358 19.74 7.38 2.64
CA ALA A 358 20.92 8.04 2.11
C ALA A 358 20.76 9.57 2.12
N GLY A 359 19.60 10.08 1.69
CA GLY A 359 19.32 11.52 1.66
C GLY A 359 19.24 12.18 3.05
N LEU A 360 18.65 11.51 4.04
CA LEU A 360 18.44 12.06 5.39
C LEU A 360 19.63 11.83 6.35
N MET A 361 20.41 10.77 6.13
CA MET A 361 21.58 10.45 6.96
C MET A 361 22.87 10.30 6.11
N PRO A 362 23.25 11.33 5.34
CA PRO A 362 24.27 11.19 4.31
C PRO A 362 25.64 10.81 4.85
N GLU A 363 26.12 11.48 5.90
CA GLU A 363 27.47 11.21 6.45
C GLU A 363 27.57 9.80 7.05
N ALA A 364 26.57 9.37 7.83
CA ALA A 364 26.54 8.03 8.42
C ALA A 364 26.45 6.95 7.33
N PHE A 365 25.60 7.16 6.32
CA PHE A 365 25.45 6.24 5.19
C PHE A 365 26.74 6.10 4.39
N LEU A 366 27.41 7.21 4.08
CA LEU A 366 28.69 7.22 3.38
C LEU A 366 29.78 6.54 4.20
N ASN A 367 29.88 6.81 5.51
CA ASN A 367 30.84 6.15 6.38
C ASN A 367 30.69 4.63 6.30
N ARG A 368 29.44 4.11 6.38
CA ARG A 368 29.20 2.68 6.26
C ARG A 368 29.59 2.09 4.91
N ILE A 369 29.49 2.82 3.79
CA ILE A 369 29.94 2.32 2.49
C ILE A 369 31.45 2.02 2.49
N PHE A 370 32.24 2.91 3.09
CA PHE A 370 33.70 2.87 3.03
C PHE A 370 34.37 2.28 4.28
N GLU A 371 33.61 1.86 5.28
CA GLU A 371 34.09 1.11 6.44
C GLU A 371 34.17 -0.41 6.19
N GLY A 372 34.93 -1.12 7.02
CA GLY A 372 35.02 -2.59 7.00
C GLY A 372 36.20 -3.14 6.21
N THR A 373 36.17 -4.45 5.92
CA THR A 373 37.21 -5.12 5.12
C THR A 373 37.14 -4.69 3.66
N LYS A 374 38.23 -4.90 2.90
CA LYS A 374 38.25 -4.64 1.44
C LYS A 374 37.14 -5.37 0.69
N GLU A 375 36.78 -6.56 1.16
CA GLU A 375 35.70 -7.37 0.56
C GLU A 375 34.33 -6.77 0.84
N GLN A 376 34.08 -6.29 2.06
CA GLN A 376 32.85 -5.57 2.41
C GLN A 376 32.74 -4.28 1.60
N GLN A 377 33.80 -3.46 1.58
CA GLN A 377 33.85 -2.24 0.76
C GLN A 377 33.55 -2.55 -0.71
N ARG A 378 34.11 -3.61 -1.28
CA ARG A 378 33.82 -4.03 -2.66
C ARG A 378 32.34 -4.35 -2.88
N ARG A 379 31.69 -5.08 -1.96
CA ARG A 379 30.25 -5.41 -2.04
C ARG A 379 29.38 -4.15 -1.90
N ARG A 380 29.73 -3.24 -0.99
CA ARG A 380 29.00 -1.99 -0.74
C ARG A 380 29.16 -0.98 -1.88
N LEU A 381 30.36 -0.89 -2.46
CA LEU A 381 30.61 -0.14 -3.69
C LEU A 381 29.81 -0.74 -4.85
N PHE A 382 29.81 -2.07 -5.00
CA PHE A 382 28.98 -2.71 -6.01
C PHE A 382 27.48 -2.36 -5.85
N PHE A 383 26.96 -2.37 -4.62
CA PHE A 383 25.57 -1.99 -4.33
C PHE A 383 25.23 -0.57 -4.82
N ILE A 384 26.09 0.42 -4.58
CA ILE A 384 25.84 1.80 -5.02
C ILE A 384 26.13 2.01 -6.52
N HIS A 385 26.94 1.16 -7.15
CA HIS A 385 27.31 1.27 -8.57
C HIS A 385 26.33 0.51 -9.48
N HIS A 386 25.72 -0.57 -8.99
CA HIS A 386 24.96 -1.53 -9.79
C HIS A 386 23.45 -1.44 -9.56
N SER A 387 22.90 -0.23 -9.57
CA SER A 387 21.48 0.02 -9.32
C SER A 387 20.54 -0.27 -10.52
N GLY A 388 21.07 -0.82 -11.62
CA GLY A 388 20.32 -1.15 -12.84
C GLY A 388 19.74 0.08 -13.55
N LEU A 389 18.53 -0.05 -14.11
CA LEU A 389 17.76 1.04 -14.75
C LEU A 389 17.32 2.17 -13.78
N ARG A 390 17.58 2.04 -12.47
CA ARG A 390 17.20 3.03 -11.45
C ARG A 390 18.43 3.72 -10.88
N GLN A 391 18.28 4.97 -10.43
CA GLN A 391 19.36 5.74 -9.81
C GLN A 391 19.88 5.08 -8.51
N SER A 392 21.13 5.38 -8.16
CA SER A 392 21.83 4.93 -6.94
C SER A 392 21.28 5.65 -5.70
N PRO A 393 21.31 5.06 -4.49
CA PRO A 393 20.95 5.77 -3.26
C PRO A 393 21.74 7.06 -3.05
N ILE A 394 23.01 7.09 -3.48
CA ILE A 394 23.88 8.28 -3.38
C ILE A 394 23.33 9.46 -4.19
N SER A 395 22.55 9.20 -5.26
CA SER A 395 21.97 10.29 -6.05
C SER A 395 20.91 11.09 -5.29
N LYS A 396 20.48 10.64 -4.11
CA LYS A 396 19.60 11.40 -3.22
C LYS A 396 20.34 12.35 -2.28
N ILE A 397 21.67 12.25 -2.22
CA ILE A 397 22.50 13.12 -1.40
C ILE A 397 22.84 14.38 -2.20
N TYR A 398 22.66 15.55 -1.60
CA TYR A 398 23.07 16.82 -2.20
C TYR A 398 24.58 16.82 -2.50
N VAL A 399 24.93 17.27 -3.71
CA VAL A 399 26.33 17.23 -4.19
C VAL A 399 27.29 17.97 -3.26
N ASP A 400 26.87 19.06 -2.62
CA ASP A 400 27.69 19.81 -1.67
C ASP A 400 28.05 18.99 -0.43
N VAL A 401 27.12 18.15 0.04
CA VAL A 401 27.37 17.23 1.15
C VAL A 401 28.37 16.15 0.72
N LEU A 402 28.24 15.61 -0.49
CA LEU A 402 29.19 14.65 -1.05
C LEU A 402 30.61 15.25 -1.14
N ILE A 403 30.73 16.44 -1.72
CA ILE A 403 32.01 17.16 -1.86
C ILE A 403 32.63 17.42 -0.48
N LYS A 404 31.84 17.96 0.45
CA LYS A 404 32.31 18.24 1.81
C LYS A 404 32.81 16.96 2.47
N TRP A 405 32.05 15.87 2.40
CA TRP A 405 32.43 14.60 3.00
C TRP A 405 33.70 14.01 2.36
N CYS A 406 33.82 14.00 1.03
CA CYS A 406 35.04 13.54 0.35
C CYS A 406 36.29 14.31 0.77
N ARG A 407 36.18 15.63 0.94
CA ARG A 407 37.27 16.48 1.44
C ARG A 407 37.72 16.10 2.85
N THR A 408 36.80 15.67 3.73
CA THR A 408 37.16 15.25 5.10
C THR A 408 37.97 13.95 5.15
N LYS A 409 37.83 13.07 4.15
CA LYS A 409 38.52 11.77 4.14
C LYS A 409 39.95 11.83 3.61
N ASN A 410 40.28 12.85 2.81
CA ASN A 410 41.60 13.04 2.21
C ASN A 410 42.15 11.80 1.48
N ASP A 411 41.27 11.00 0.86
CA ASP A 411 41.61 9.82 0.07
C ASP A 411 41.04 9.96 -1.35
N PRO A 412 41.88 10.01 -2.40
CA PRO A 412 41.44 10.10 -3.79
C PRO A 412 40.52 8.95 -4.23
N ASN A 413 40.64 7.75 -3.65
CA ASN A 413 39.79 6.60 -4.00
C ASN A 413 38.33 6.80 -3.59
N VAL A 414 38.10 7.55 -2.52
CA VAL A 414 36.75 7.87 -2.02
C VAL A 414 35.99 8.72 -3.05
N TRP A 415 36.68 9.66 -3.71
CA TRP A 415 36.11 10.44 -4.81
C TRP A 415 35.65 9.57 -5.98
N GLY A 416 36.47 8.59 -6.38
CA GLY A 416 36.10 7.63 -7.42
C GLY A 416 34.90 6.77 -7.04
N GLY A 417 34.84 6.30 -5.79
CA GLY A 417 33.71 5.52 -5.27
C GLY A 417 32.39 6.29 -5.29
N VAL A 418 32.41 7.56 -4.84
CA VAL A 418 31.24 8.45 -4.85
C VAL A 418 30.85 8.85 -6.28
N ALA A 419 31.82 9.18 -7.13
CA ALA A 419 31.60 9.53 -8.53
C ALA A 419 30.88 8.44 -9.32
N ALA A 420 31.16 7.17 -9.03
CA ALA A 420 30.47 6.06 -9.64
C ALA A 420 28.99 5.92 -9.18
N GLY A 421 28.57 6.55 -8.07
CA GLY A 421 27.19 6.53 -7.58
C GLY A 421 26.31 7.72 -8.02
N VAL A 422 26.89 8.88 -8.35
CA VAL A 422 26.10 10.09 -8.68
C VAL A 422 25.33 9.96 -9.99
N SER A 423 24.25 10.73 -10.17
CA SER A 423 23.55 10.78 -11.46
C SER A 423 24.46 11.45 -12.50
N LEU A 424 24.81 10.75 -13.59
CA LEU A 424 25.77 11.26 -14.58
C LEU A 424 25.12 12.03 -15.72
N TRP A 425 23.94 11.61 -16.14
CA TRP A 425 23.34 12.04 -17.40
C TRP A 425 22.04 12.79 -17.16
N LYS A 426 21.80 13.83 -17.97
CA LYS A 426 20.53 14.55 -18.08
C LYS A 426 20.15 14.60 -19.57
N GLU A 427 18.86 14.46 -19.86
CA GLU A 427 18.34 14.73 -21.21
C GLU A 427 18.55 16.23 -21.50
N GLY A 428 19.19 16.53 -22.62
CA GLY A 428 19.42 17.89 -23.10
C GLY A 428 18.16 18.49 -23.72
N GLU A 429 18.15 19.81 -23.87
CA GLU A 429 17.03 20.57 -24.45
C GLU A 429 16.86 20.34 -25.96
N ASP A 430 17.94 19.95 -26.64
CA ASP A 430 17.91 19.58 -28.05
C ASP A 430 17.43 18.13 -28.23
N LEU A 431 16.53 17.91 -29.21
CA LEU A 431 15.97 16.63 -29.64
C LEU A 431 17.05 15.51 -29.73
N GLY A 432 17.27 14.81 -28.61
CA GLY A 432 18.13 13.63 -28.51
C GLY A 432 19.56 13.81 -27.95
N GLY A 433 19.94 15.00 -27.47
CA GLY A 433 21.29 15.22 -26.92
C GLY A 433 21.43 14.81 -25.46
N LEU A 434 22.32 13.86 -25.12
CA LEU A 434 22.66 13.55 -23.72
C LEU A 434 23.71 14.54 -23.18
N THR A 435 23.49 15.10 -21.99
CA THR A 435 24.45 16.01 -21.34
C THR A 435 24.87 15.50 -19.96
N MET A 436 26.03 15.97 -19.49
CA MET A 436 26.50 15.72 -18.12
C MET A 436 25.62 16.45 -17.12
N SER A 437 25.26 15.79 -16.01
CA SER A 437 24.51 16.42 -14.93
C SER A 437 25.34 17.48 -14.21
N GLU A 438 24.67 18.50 -13.66
CA GLU A 438 25.33 19.53 -12.85
C GLU A 438 26.06 18.92 -11.64
N SER A 439 25.46 17.94 -10.97
CA SER A 439 26.09 17.26 -9.82
C SER A 439 27.38 16.53 -10.21
N ALA A 440 27.43 15.92 -11.39
CA ALA A 440 28.62 15.22 -11.86
C ALA A 440 29.75 16.21 -12.22
N LEU A 441 29.42 17.36 -12.84
CA LEU A 441 30.38 18.42 -13.14
C LEU A 441 30.95 19.05 -11.86
N ARG A 442 30.09 19.42 -10.92
CA ARG A 442 30.52 20.01 -9.63
C ARG A 442 31.41 19.06 -8.84
N LEU A 443 31.13 17.75 -8.85
CA LEU A 443 31.98 16.76 -8.20
C LEU A 443 33.35 16.64 -8.89
N LEU A 444 33.38 16.65 -10.23
CA LEU A 444 34.60 16.63 -11.04
C LEU A 444 35.49 17.85 -10.76
N GLU A 445 34.90 19.04 -10.74
CA GLU A 445 35.58 20.29 -10.44
C GLU A 445 36.03 20.38 -8.97
N ALA A 446 35.31 19.78 -8.03
CA ALA A 446 35.72 19.83 -6.63
C ALA A 446 36.89 18.88 -6.29
N SER A 447 37.20 17.91 -7.16
CA SER A 447 38.19 16.87 -6.91
C SER A 447 39.63 17.37 -7.04
N PRO A 448 40.54 16.93 -6.15
CA PRO A 448 41.97 17.16 -6.30
C PRO A 448 42.57 16.37 -7.47
N GLU A 449 41.95 15.24 -7.85
CA GLU A 449 42.39 14.38 -8.95
C GLU A 449 41.21 14.09 -9.90
N PRO A 450 40.98 14.95 -10.91
CA PRO A 450 39.86 14.78 -11.84
C PRO A 450 39.92 13.50 -12.68
N ALA A 451 41.13 12.96 -12.90
CA ALA A 451 41.33 11.73 -13.64
C ALA A 451 40.58 10.53 -13.03
N ILE A 452 40.60 10.37 -11.70
CA ILE A 452 39.93 9.28 -10.99
C ILE A 452 38.40 9.34 -11.18
N ILE A 453 37.83 10.54 -11.18
CA ILE A 453 36.40 10.75 -11.39
C ILE A 453 36.01 10.43 -12.84
N LEU A 454 36.79 10.90 -13.81
CA LEU A 454 36.55 10.59 -15.21
C LEU A 454 36.66 9.09 -15.49
N GLU A 455 37.60 8.39 -14.89
CA GLU A 455 37.67 6.92 -14.96
C GLU A 455 36.44 6.24 -14.37
N ALA A 456 35.87 6.76 -13.28
CA ALA A 456 34.61 6.27 -12.72
C ALA A 456 33.42 6.50 -13.68
N PHE A 457 33.39 7.65 -14.37
CA PHE A 457 32.35 7.96 -15.36
C PHE A 457 32.45 7.04 -16.59
N VAL A 458 33.65 6.75 -17.07
CA VAL A 458 33.90 5.83 -18.20
C VAL A 458 33.32 4.44 -17.94
N LYS A 459 33.52 3.89 -16.74
CA LYS A 459 33.00 2.56 -16.37
C LYS A 459 31.47 2.48 -16.51
N ARG A 460 30.76 3.60 -16.40
CA ARG A 460 29.30 3.70 -16.55
C ARG A 460 28.83 3.95 -17.98
N VAL A 461 29.74 4.26 -18.90
CA VAL A 461 29.44 4.24 -20.34
C VAL A 461 29.24 2.80 -20.79
N TRP A 462 30.08 1.88 -20.30
CA TRP A 462 30.17 0.49 -20.75
C TRP A 462 29.30 -0.51 -19.93
N SER A 463 28.51 -0.12 -18.93
CA SER A 463 27.77 -1.11 -18.13
C SER A 463 26.64 -1.79 -18.94
N GLY A 464 26.96 -2.88 -19.66
CA GLY A 464 26.03 -3.72 -20.43
C GLY A 464 25.31 -3.02 -21.60
N SER A 465 25.83 -1.89 -22.07
CA SER A 465 25.18 -1.04 -23.08
C SER A 465 25.77 -1.29 -24.46
N ARG A 466 24.92 -1.34 -25.49
CA ARG A 466 25.32 -1.45 -26.89
C ARG A 466 26.06 -0.20 -27.38
N ALA A 467 26.82 -0.32 -28.46
CA ALA A 467 27.61 0.76 -29.03
C ALA A 467 26.77 2.02 -29.35
N ASN A 468 25.51 1.84 -29.75
CA ASN A 468 24.56 2.93 -30.00
C ASN A 468 24.15 3.71 -28.73
N VAL A 469 24.16 3.08 -27.56
CA VAL A 469 23.90 3.72 -26.25
C VAL A 469 25.19 4.33 -25.67
N MET A 470 26.35 3.75 -25.99
CA MET A 470 27.66 4.27 -25.57
C MET A 470 27.99 5.60 -26.25
N GLN A 471 27.63 5.76 -27.53
CA GLN A 471 28.02 6.92 -28.35
C GLN A 471 27.55 8.27 -27.76
N PRO A 472 26.26 8.48 -27.41
CA PRO A 472 25.82 9.75 -26.82
C PRO A 472 26.49 10.07 -25.48
N ARG A 473 26.79 9.03 -24.68
CA ARG A 473 27.49 9.18 -23.38
C ARG A 473 28.96 9.56 -23.57
N ALA A 474 29.64 8.96 -24.54
CA ALA A 474 31.01 9.30 -24.88
C ALA A 474 31.12 10.72 -25.46
N ASP A 475 30.13 11.14 -26.26
CA ASP A 475 30.06 12.50 -26.78
C ASP A 475 29.88 13.54 -25.68
N ALA A 476 29.07 13.24 -24.65
CA ALA A 476 28.93 14.08 -23.47
C ALA A 476 30.25 14.23 -22.69
N ILE A 477 31.03 13.16 -22.53
CA ILE A 477 32.36 13.22 -21.90
C ILE A 477 33.35 14.01 -22.77
N ARG A 478 33.29 13.84 -24.10
CA ARG A 478 34.19 14.52 -25.05
C ARG A 478 34.08 16.05 -24.98
N LYS A 479 32.92 16.60 -24.65
CA LYS A 479 32.75 18.05 -24.43
C LYS A 479 33.68 18.60 -23.33
N LEU A 480 34.11 17.76 -22.38
CA LEU A 480 35.04 18.14 -21.30
C LEU A 480 36.48 18.35 -21.79
N VAL A 481 36.80 18.01 -23.04
CA VAL A 481 38.10 18.33 -23.65
C VAL A 481 38.34 19.84 -23.76
N GLU A 482 37.26 20.61 -23.87
CA GLU A 482 37.28 22.08 -23.98
C GLU A 482 37.07 22.78 -22.63
N HIS A 483 37.16 22.02 -21.52
CA HIS A 483 36.93 22.55 -20.18
C HIS A 483 37.99 23.59 -19.78
N GLU A 484 37.58 24.66 -19.08
CA GLU A 484 38.46 25.79 -18.70
C GLU A 484 39.66 25.36 -17.85
N ARG A 485 39.43 24.36 -16.98
CA ARG A 485 40.48 23.72 -16.19
C ARG A 485 41.33 22.75 -17.03
N ALA A 486 42.62 23.05 -17.14
CA ALA A 486 43.58 22.31 -17.96
C ALA A 486 43.78 20.84 -17.52
N ASP A 487 43.70 20.56 -16.21
CA ASP A 487 43.83 19.19 -15.66
C ASP A 487 42.63 18.31 -16.06
N ILE A 488 41.42 18.86 -16.00
CA ILE A 488 40.19 18.21 -16.49
C ILE A 488 40.27 17.97 -17.99
N ALA A 489 40.64 19.00 -18.78
CA ALA A 489 40.76 18.90 -20.23
C ALA A 489 41.81 17.87 -20.68
N ALA A 490 42.94 17.77 -19.96
CA ALA A 490 43.97 16.76 -20.23
C ALA A 490 43.47 15.34 -19.93
N ALA A 491 42.83 15.14 -18.77
CA ALA A 491 42.28 13.84 -18.38
C ALA A 491 41.13 13.41 -19.32
N ALA A 492 40.26 14.34 -19.72
CA ALA A 492 39.17 14.11 -20.66
C ALA A 492 39.70 13.65 -22.03
N ARG A 493 40.78 14.27 -22.55
CA ARG A 493 41.42 13.82 -23.81
C ARG A 493 41.89 12.38 -23.75
N SER A 494 42.57 12.00 -22.66
CA SER A 494 43.04 10.63 -22.46
C SER A 494 41.89 9.62 -22.42
N VAL A 495 40.84 9.96 -21.69
CA VAL A 495 39.65 9.12 -21.52
C VAL A 495 38.83 9.02 -22.81
N SER A 496 38.62 10.12 -23.53
CA SER A 496 37.88 10.12 -24.79
C SER A 496 38.56 9.27 -25.86
N ALA A 497 39.90 9.26 -25.92
CA ALA A 497 40.64 8.38 -26.82
C ALA A 497 40.35 6.90 -26.54
N LYS A 498 40.38 6.49 -25.26
CA LYS A 498 40.05 5.12 -24.84
C LYS A 498 38.60 4.74 -25.16
N LEU A 499 37.66 5.67 -24.99
CA LEU A 499 36.23 5.46 -25.28
C LEU A 499 35.98 5.24 -26.77
N ILE A 500 36.67 5.96 -27.65
CA ILE A 500 36.54 5.80 -29.11
C ILE A 500 36.96 4.38 -29.53
N GLU A 501 38.11 3.91 -29.03
CA GLU A 501 38.59 2.55 -29.28
C GLU A 501 37.60 1.50 -28.75
N SER A 502 37.12 1.67 -27.51
CA SER A 502 36.16 0.75 -26.90
C SER A 502 34.82 0.68 -27.66
N ILE A 503 34.31 1.81 -28.17
CA ILE A 503 33.07 1.84 -28.97
C ILE A 503 33.27 1.13 -30.31
N LYS A 504 34.47 1.25 -30.91
CA LYS A 504 34.79 0.55 -32.16
C LYS A 504 34.81 -0.97 -31.92
N ASP A 505 35.50 -1.42 -30.88
CA ASP A 505 35.59 -2.84 -30.52
C ASP A 505 34.20 -3.43 -30.21
N GLU A 506 33.34 -2.67 -29.52
CA GLU A 506 31.96 -3.08 -29.22
C GLU A 506 31.12 -3.24 -30.51
N LYS A 507 31.24 -2.31 -31.47
CA LYS A 507 30.56 -2.42 -32.78
C LYS A 507 31.03 -3.65 -33.55
N GLU A 508 32.32 -3.93 -33.55
CA GLU A 508 32.88 -5.11 -34.22
C GLU A 508 32.41 -6.41 -33.55
N ARG A 509 32.25 -6.40 -32.22
CA ARG A 509 31.68 -7.54 -31.47
C ARG A 509 30.21 -7.75 -31.80
N GLU A 510 29.40 -6.68 -31.77
CA GLU A 510 27.97 -6.72 -32.13
C GLU A 510 27.76 -7.27 -33.55
N GLN A 511 28.52 -6.76 -34.53
CA GLN A 511 28.46 -7.25 -35.91
C GLN A 511 28.80 -8.75 -36.03
N ARG A 512 29.79 -9.22 -35.27
CA ARG A 512 30.17 -10.64 -35.25
C ARG A 512 29.09 -11.52 -34.63
N GLU A 513 28.54 -11.09 -33.49
CA GLU A 513 27.45 -11.82 -32.82
C GLU A 513 26.18 -11.88 -33.68
N ASP A 514 25.86 -10.80 -34.40
CA ASP A 514 24.72 -10.76 -35.33
C ASP A 514 24.95 -11.72 -36.52
N MET A 515 26.13 -11.72 -37.13
CA MET A 515 26.49 -12.67 -38.19
C MET A 515 26.46 -14.14 -37.73
N GLU A 516 26.96 -14.44 -36.53
CA GLU A 516 26.95 -15.80 -35.96
C GLU A 516 25.53 -16.28 -35.62
N ARG A 517 24.62 -15.37 -35.26
CA ARG A 517 23.20 -15.70 -35.04
C ARG A 517 22.50 -16.00 -36.36
N GLU A 518 22.70 -15.18 -37.38
CA GLU A 518 22.11 -15.38 -38.72
C GLU A 518 22.50 -16.74 -39.31
N GLN A 519 23.76 -17.17 -39.14
CA GLN A 519 24.27 -18.47 -39.60
C GLN A 519 23.74 -19.70 -38.83
N ARG A 520 23.10 -19.52 -37.68
CA ARG A 520 22.51 -20.62 -36.88
C ARG A 520 21.02 -20.84 -37.16
N PHE A 521 20.38 -19.92 -37.88
CA PHE A 521 18.97 -20.01 -38.28
C PHE A 521 18.78 -20.50 -39.73
N GLU A 522 19.88 -20.63 -40.49
CA GLU A 522 19.97 -21.45 -41.72
C GLU A 522 20.38 -22.88 -41.38
#